data_AF-A0A1E7YIS5-F1
#
_entry.id   AF-A0A1E7YIS5-F1
#
_cell.length_a   1.000
_cell.length_b   1.000
_cell.length_c   1.000
_cell.angle_alpha   90.00
_cell.angle_beta   90.00
_cell.angle_gamma   90.00
#
_symmetry.space_group_name_H-M   'P 1'
#
loop_
_entity.id
_entity.type
_entity.pdbx_description
1 polymer ?
#
loop_
_entity_poly.entity_id
_entity_poly.type
_entity_poly.pdbx_seq_one_letter_code
_entity_poly.pdbx_strand_id
1 'polypeptide(L)'
;MASPPRYELERWWVREWEKVLPEEGIFRFYRLALEQNLWGEWELTTSWGRIGRRPSRVLVRVLEDPAAAAPILENVERVRRKREYVPVQATG
;
A
#
# COMPACT_ATOMS: atom_id res chain seq x y z
N MET A 1 28.13 12.48 -15.22
CA MET A 1 27.49 11.39 -14.44
C MET A 1 26.32 12.02 -13.71
N ALA A 2 25.10 11.47 -13.83
CA ALA A 2 23.99 11.93 -13.00
C ALA A 2 24.30 11.59 -11.53
N SER A 3 23.96 12.50 -10.62
CA SER A 3 24.06 12.21 -9.18
C SER A 3 23.17 11.02 -8.83
N PRO A 4 23.57 10.11 -7.93
CA PRO A 4 22.68 9.04 -7.48
C PRO A 4 21.40 9.63 -6.88
N PRO A 5 20.24 8.97 -7.07
CA PRO A 5 19.00 9.43 -6.47
C PRO A 5 19.14 9.45 -4.95
N ARG A 6 18.59 10.50 -4.33
CA ARG A 6 18.52 10.61 -2.87
C ARG A 6 17.23 9.96 -2.39
N TYR A 7 17.38 8.93 -1.55
CA TYR A 7 16.25 8.26 -0.92
C TYR A 7 15.93 8.88 0.45
N GLU A 8 14.66 9.19 0.70
CA GLU A 8 14.07 9.64 1.97
C GLU A 8 13.35 8.46 2.63
N LEU A 9 14.14 7.46 3.07
CA LEU A 9 13.64 6.18 3.59
C LEU A 9 12.72 6.35 4.81
N GLU A 10 12.91 7.39 5.60
CA GLU A 10 12.09 7.72 6.76
C GLU A 10 10.63 8.07 6.41
N ARG A 11 10.37 8.41 5.15
CA ARG A 11 9.01 8.66 4.64
C ARG A 11 8.39 7.43 3.99
N TRP A 12 9.14 6.35 3.81
CA TRP A 12 8.61 5.13 3.24
C TRP A 12 7.69 4.45 4.24
N TRP A 13 6.59 3.89 3.76
CA TRP A 13 5.67 3.16 4.62
C TRP A 13 4.84 2.14 3.86
N VAL A 14 4.36 1.15 4.61
CA VAL A 14 3.37 0.18 4.16
C VAL A 14 2.17 0.25 5.10
N ARG A 15 0.97 0.18 4.51
CA ARG A 15 -0.29 -0.01 5.23
C ARG A 15 -1.03 -1.14 4.57
N GLU A 16 -1.48 -2.10 5.37
CA GLU A 16 -2.21 -3.26 4.88
C GLU A 16 -3.47 -3.45 5.70
N TRP A 17 -4.52 -3.93 5.04
CA TRP A 17 -5.76 -4.34 5.67
C TRP A 17 -6.18 -5.71 5.15
N GLU A 18 -6.78 -6.50 6.01
CA GLU A 18 -7.25 -7.84 5.70
C GLU A 18 -8.74 -7.98 5.98
N LYS A 19 -9.39 -8.84 5.20
CA LYS A 19 -10.73 -9.36 5.48
C LYS A 19 -10.68 -10.88 5.44
N VAL A 20 -10.93 -11.50 6.58
CA VAL A 20 -10.89 -12.95 6.76
C VAL A 20 -12.23 -13.42 7.32
N LEU A 21 -13.03 -14.10 6.49
CA LEU A 21 -14.27 -14.77 6.86
C LEU A 21 -14.18 -16.23 6.37
N PRO A 22 -13.65 -17.15 7.20
CA PRO A 22 -13.36 -18.53 6.77
C PRO A 22 -14.60 -19.29 6.31
N GLU A 23 -15.73 -19.12 7.01
CA GLU A 23 -17.01 -19.76 6.69
C GLU A 23 -17.55 -19.38 5.30
N GLU A 24 -17.15 -18.21 4.79
CA GLU A 24 -17.50 -17.71 3.46
C GLU A 24 -16.38 -17.91 2.42
N GLY A 25 -15.26 -18.52 2.81
CA GLY A 25 -14.08 -18.69 1.96
C GLY A 25 -13.37 -17.38 1.60
N ILE A 26 -13.63 -16.29 2.33
CA ILE A 26 -13.07 -14.95 2.08
C ILE A 26 -11.75 -14.80 2.83
N PHE A 27 -10.68 -14.63 2.08
CA PHE A 27 -9.34 -14.34 2.59
C PHE A 27 -8.71 -13.29 1.68
N ARG A 28 -8.85 -12.02 2.01
CA ARG A 28 -8.45 -10.91 1.13
C ARG A 28 -7.52 -9.94 1.85
N PHE A 29 -6.53 -9.44 1.14
CA PHE A 29 -5.72 -8.32 1.59
C PHE A 29 -5.88 -7.13 0.64
N TYR A 30 -5.60 -5.94 1.16
CA TYR A 30 -5.43 -4.70 0.42
C TYR A 30 -4.22 -3.97 1.01
N ARG A 31 -3.27 -3.57 0.18
CA ARG A 31 -2.00 -2.99 0.61
C ARG A 31 -1.70 -1.70 -0.15
N LEU A 32 -1.25 -0.70 0.58
CA LEU A 32 -0.62 0.52 0.07
C LEU A 32 0.84 0.54 0.51
N ALA A 33 1.75 0.85 -0.40
CA ALA A 33 3.16 1.09 -0.12
C ALA A 33 3.59 2.39 -0.79
N LEU A 34 4.11 3.33 0.00
CA LEU A 34 4.77 4.53 -0.49
C LEU A 34 6.27 4.33 -0.40
N GLU A 35 6.96 4.45 -1.53
CA GLU A 35 8.40 4.29 -1.64
C GLU A 35 8.94 5.16 -2.79
N GLN A 36 10.26 5.20 -2.97
CA GLN A 36 10.86 5.81 -4.16
C GLN A 36 11.38 4.73 -5.11
N ASN A 37 11.17 4.94 -6.40
CA ASN A 37 11.64 4.03 -7.45
C ASN A 37 13.15 4.16 -7.70
N LEU A 38 13.68 3.41 -8.68
CA LEU A 38 15.11 3.39 -9.00
C LEU A 38 15.68 4.76 -9.44
N TRP A 39 14.83 5.72 -9.76
CA TRP A 39 15.19 7.08 -10.14
C TRP A 39 14.97 8.10 -9.01
N GLY A 40 14.51 7.65 -7.84
CA GLY A 40 14.22 8.51 -6.70
C GLY A 40 12.87 9.21 -6.76
N GLU A 41 12.01 8.90 -7.74
CA GLU A 41 10.66 9.44 -7.82
C GLU A 41 9.74 8.71 -6.86
N TRP A 42 8.79 9.43 -6.27
CA TRP A 42 7.83 8.82 -5.36
C TRP A 42 6.83 7.96 -6.11
N GLU A 43 6.59 6.75 -5.62
CA GLU A 43 5.58 5.83 -6.14
C GLU A 43 4.68 5.33 -5.02
N LEU A 44 3.38 5.37 -5.27
CA LEU A 44 2.39 4.70 -4.44
C LEU A 44 1.92 3.42 -5.14
N THR A 45 2.35 2.29 -4.59
CA THR A 45 1.93 0.96 -5.04
C THR A 45 0.70 0.52 -4.26
N THR A 46 -0.39 0.25 -4.98
CA THR A 46 -1.62 -0.35 -4.45
C THR A 46 -1.73 -1.78 -4.94
N SER A 47 -1.86 -2.74 -4.03
CA SER A 47 -2.03 -4.16 -4.40
C SER A 47 -3.13 -4.83 -3.59
N TRP A 48 -3.81 -5.80 -4.19
CA TRP A 48 -4.85 -6.57 -3.52
C TRP A 48 -5.01 -7.96 -4.14
N GLY A 49 -5.51 -8.90 -3.34
CA GLY A 49 -5.66 -10.28 -3.79
C GLY A 49 -6.14 -11.22 -2.69
N ARG A 50 -5.98 -12.52 -2.94
CA ARG A 50 -6.19 -13.55 -1.90
C ARG A 50 -4.94 -13.62 -1.01
N ILE A 51 -5.13 -13.69 0.30
CA ILE A 51 -4.02 -13.92 1.25
C ILE A 51 -3.34 -15.26 0.92
N GLY A 52 -2.00 -15.31 1.07
CA GLY A 52 -1.19 -16.49 0.76
C GLY A 52 -1.03 -16.78 -0.75
N ARG A 53 -1.31 -15.80 -1.62
CA ARG A 53 -1.11 -15.86 -3.07
C ARG A 53 -0.45 -14.58 -3.57
N ARG A 54 0.07 -14.61 -4.80
CA ARG A 54 0.50 -13.39 -5.49
C ARG A 54 -0.68 -12.40 -5.58
N PRO A 55 -0.42 -11.08 -5.51
CA PRO A 55 -1.46 -10.09 -5.71
C PRO A 55 -2.23 -10.34 -7.00
N SER A 56 -3.55 -10.29 -6.91
CA SER A 56 -4.41 -10.43 -8.10
C SER A 56 -4.34 -9.18 -8.97
N ARG A 57 -4.10 -8.02 -8.35
CA ARG A 57 -3.87 -6.75 -9.03
C ARG A 57 -2.80 -5.96 -8.29
N VAL A 58 -2.04 -5.20 -9.07
CA VAL A 58 -1.07 -4.21 -8.63
C VAL A 58 -1.29 -2.98 -9.51
N LEU A 59 -1.38 -1.80 -8.90
CA LEU A 59 -1.39 -0.51 -9.56
C LEU A 59 -0.26 0.32 -8.97
N VAL A 60 0.52 0.97 -9.83
CA VAL A 60 1.59 1.88 -9.43
C VAL A 60 1.23 3.27 -9.93
N ARG A 61 1.40 4.27 -9.08
CA ARG A 61 1.21 5.68 -9.41
C ARG A 61 2.45 6.45 -8.99
N VAL A 62 3.08 7.13 -9.94
CA VAL A 62 4.13 8.11 -9.64
C VAL A 62 3.47 9.36 -9.03
N LEU A 63 4.08 9.88 -7.98
CA LEU A 63 3.68 11.08 -7.25
C LEU A 63 4.81 12.11 -7.35
N GLU A 64 4.47 13.39 -7.50
CA GLU A 64 5.46 14.47 -7.45
C GLU A 64 5.91 14.77 -6.01
N ASP A 65 5.02 14.54 -5.03
CA ASP A 65 5.24 14.79 -3.60
C ASP A 65 4.71 13.60 -2.76
N PRO A 66 5.50 13.05 -1.81
CA PRO A 66 5.04 11.97 -0.94
C PRO A 66 3.82 12.36 -0.09
N ALA A 67 3.64 13.64 0.21
CA ALA A 67 2.47 14.15 0.94
C ALA A 67 1.15 13.89 0.19
N ALA A 68 1.19 13.75 -1.14
CA ALA A 68 0.01 13.40 -1.94
C ALA A 68 -0.55 12.00 -1.63
N ALA A 69 0.23 11.14 -0.98
CA ALA A 69 -0.20 9.80 -0.56
C ALA A 69 -1.14 9.83 0.67
N ALA A 70 -1.05 10.86 1.52
CA ALA A 70 -1.86 10.98 2.73
C ALA A 70 -3.39 10.97 2.48
N PRO A 71 -3.94 11.84 1.59
CA PRO A 71 -5.38 11.80 1.30
C PRO A 71 -5.84 10.49 0.63
N ILE A 72 -4.95 9.83 -0.12
CA ILE A 72 -5.24 8.51 -0.71
C ILE A 72 -5.35 7.46 0.39
N LEU A 73 -4.40 7.45 1.32
CA LEU A 73 -4.40 6.56 2.49
C LEU A 73 -5.67 6.74 3.33
N GLU A 74 -6.03 7.96 3.70
CA GLU A 74 -7.23 8.25 4.49
C GLU A 74 -8.50 7.75 3.80
N ASN A 75 -8.61 7.98 2.49
CA ASN A 75 -9.75 7.52 1.73
C ASN A 75 -9.81 5.98 1.66
N VAL A 76 -8.67 5.32 1.42
CA VAL A 76 -8.59 3.86 1.41
C VAL A 76 -8.97 3.30 2.76
N GLU A 77 -8.41 3.80 3.86
CA GLU A 77 -8.71 3.35 5.22
C GLU A 77 -10.19 3.48 5.54
N ARG A 78 -10.79 4.64 5.25
CA ARG A 78 -12.23 4.88 5.43
C ARG A 78 -13.08 3.88 4.65
N VAL A 79 -12.73 3.60 3.39
CA VAL A 79 -13.47 2.64 2.56
C VAL A 79 -13.26 1.20 3.03
N ARG A 80 -12.04 0.84 3.44
CA ARG A 80 -11.69 -0.50 3.95
C ARG A 80 -12.41 -0.80 5.25
N ARG A 81 -12.42 0.14 6.19
CA ARG A 81 -13.19 0.05 7.44
C ARG A 81 -14.68 -0.18 7.17
N LYS A 82 -15.28 0.58 6.23
CA LYS A 82 -16.68 0.40 5.82
C LYS A 82 -16.98 -0.97 5.20
N ARG A 83 -15.96 -1.68 4.70
CA ARG A 83 -16.07 -3.01 4.10
C ARG A 83 -15.59 -4.12 5.04
N GLU A 84 -15.40 -3.80 6.32
CA GLU A 84 -15.00 -4.74 7.39
C GLU A 84 -13.60 -5.33 7.14
N TYR A 85 -12.74 -4.57 6.47
CA TYR A 85 -11.31 -4.86 6.48
C TYR A 85 -10.72 -4.30 7.77
N VAL A 86 -9.86 -5.09 8.42
CA VAL A 86 -9.13 -4.70 9.64
C VAL A 86 -7.69 -4.34 9.27
N PRO A 87 -7.10 -3.29 9.85
CA PRO A 87 -5.68 -2.98 9.65
C PRO A 87 -4.81 -4.13 10.14
N VAL A 88 -3.83 -4.53 9.34
CA VAL A 88 -2.77 -5.44 9.75
C VAL A 88 -1.75 -4.63 10.54
N GLN A 89 -1.48 -5.04 11.77
CA GLN A 89 -0.41 -4.43 12.56
C GLN A 89 0.92 -4.78 11.89
N ALA A 90 1.75 -3.78 11.61
CA ALA A 90 3.12 -4.02 11.17
C ALA A 90 3.80 -4.88 12.23
N THR A 91 4.08 -6.14 11.91
CA THR A 91 4.98 -6.94 12.73
C THR A 91 6.36 -6.35 12.48
N GLY A 92 6.99 -5.88 13.56
CA GLY A 92 8.24 -5.10 13.53
C GLY A 92 9.40 -5.75 12.81
#